data_AF-A0A357ZAK1-F1
#
_entry.id   AF-A0A357ZAK1-F1
#
_cell.length_a   1.000
_cell.length_b   1.000
_cell.length_c   1.000
_cell.angle_alpha   90.00
_cell.angle_beta   90.00
_cell.angle_gamma   90.00
#
_symmetry.space_group_name_H-M   'P 1'
#
loop_
_entity.id
_entity.type
_entity.pdbx_description
1 polymer ?
#
loop_
_entity_poly.entity_id
_entity_poly.type
_entity_poly.pdbx_seq_one_letter_code
_entity_poly.pdbx_strand_id
1 'polypeptide(L)'
;MRSPLNSFLKCVASLLLIISLFINCTPNSTQSVPLTTIVMMTNLVPDSAVYHFYDSLHSSTGVWPAIKKANEMSGIKDIKIYRFEDKVVMEYSYPEGADLAKMDSLYLSADTSVKIWNQMMSNIQRSLPGVDSTKKWSKMNLIHHYSNGNYLK
;
A
#
# COMPACT_ATOMS: atom_id res chain seq x y z
N MET A 1 23.21 23.14 68.34
CA MET A 1 22.07 23.02 67.39
C MET A 1 22.47 23.69 66.08
N ARG A 2 22.79 22.93 65.04
CA ARG A 2 22.98 23.45 63.66
C ARG A 2 21.64 23.30 62.94
N SER A 3 21.10 24.38 62.40
CA SER A 3 19.81 24.36 61.71
C SER A 3 19.93 23.68 60.34
N PRO A 4 18.92 22.94 59.87
CA PRO A 4 18.97 22.17 58.62
C PRO A 4 18.56 23.00 57.39
N LEU A 5 18.56 24.33 57.48
CA LEU A 5 17.95 25.19 56.46
C LEU A 5 18.88 25.54 55.29
N ASN A 6 20.19 25.27 55.39
CA ASN A 6 21.17 25.63 54.36
C ASN A 6 21.56 24.50 53.40
N SER A 7 21.00 23.29 53.55
CA SER A 7 21.26 22.18 52.62
C SER A 7 20.26 22.16 51.45
N PHE A 8 19.05 22.70 51.65
CA PHE A 8 17.99 22.61 50.64
C PHE A 8 18.14 23.64 49.51
N LEU A 9 18.78 24.79 49.77
CA LEU A 9 18.88 25.88 48.79
C LEU A 9 19.99 25.69 47.75
N LYS A 10 20.95 24.79 47.96
CA LYS A 10 21.99 24.47 46.96
C LYS A 10 21.57 23.39 45.97
N CYS A 11 20.51 22.64 46.26
CA CYS A 11 20.02 21.58 45.38
C CYS A 11 19.09 22.13 44.27
N VAL A 12 18.39 23.24 44.53
CA VAL A 12 17.42 23.80 43.57
C VAL A 12 18.11 24.55 42.42
N ALA A 13 19.27 25.17 42.66
CA ALA A 13 19.99 25.93 41.64
C ALA A 13 20.70 25.04 40.60
N SER A 14 20.96 23.77 40.91
CA SER A 14 21.64 22.85 39.98
C SER A 14 20.69 21.97 39.16
N LEU A 15 19.38 21.96 39.48
CA LEU A 15 18.38 21.15 38.77
C LEU A 15 17.66 21.92 37.66
N LEU A 16 17.80 23.25 37.62
CA LEU A 16 17.17 24.10 36.58
C LEU A 16 18.00 24.23 35.29
N LEU A 17 19.24 23.71 35.24
CA LEU A 17 20.10 23.82 34.06
C LEU A 17 20.09 22.57 33.14
N ILE A 18 19.41 21.49 33.51
CA ILE A 18 19.37 20.22 32.74
C ILE A 18 18.08 20.06 31.91
N ILE A 19 17.06 20.91 32.12
CA ILE A 19 15.75 20.76 31.45
C ILE A 19 15.70 21.47 30.08
N SER A 20 16.73 22.23 29.70
CA SER A 20 16.76 22.99 28.44
C SER A 20 17.30 22.24 27.22
N LEU A 21 17.64 20.95 27.31
CA LEU A 21 18.18 20.16 26.19
C LEU A 21 17.14 19.33 25.40
N PHE A 22 15.84 19.40 25.73
CA PHE A 22 14.82 18.52 25.12
C PHE A 22 13.80 19.19 24.18
N ILE A 23 13.97 20.46 23.77
CA ILE A 23 12.94 21.18 22.99
C ILE A 23 13.41 21.58 21.59
N ASN A 24 14.11 20.72 20.85
CA ASN A 24 14.34 20.97 19.42
C ASN A 24 14.32 19.70 18.54
N CYS A 25 13.50 18.72 18.91
CA CYS A 25 12.98 17.80 17.91
C CYS A 25 11.70 18.42 17.35
N THR A 26 11.83 19.39 16.43
CA THR A 26 10.74 19.64 15.48
C THR A 26 10.52 18.33 14.74
N PRO A 27 9.35 17.67 14.85
CA PRO A 27 9.06 16.53 14.00
C PRO A 27 9.17 17.05 12.57
N ASN A 28 10.13 16.53 11.81
CA ASN A 28 10.14 16.72 10.37
C ASN A 28 8.75 16.32 9.91
N SER A 29 7.95 17.30 9.46
CA SER A 29 6.68 16.99 8.83
C SER A 29 7.05 16.14 7.63
N THR A 30 6.86 14.82 7.73
CA THR A 30 7.00 13.95 6.57
C THR A 30 5.93 14.44 5.61
N GLN A 31 6.34 15.24 4.62
CA GLN A 31 5.48 15.64 3.52
C GLN A 31 4.96 14.33 2.93
N SER A 32 3.67 14.06 3.11
CA SER A 32 3.03 12.90 2.51
C SER A 32 3.02 13.15 1.00
N VAL A 33 3.84 12.39 0.27
CA VAL A 33 3.79 12.42 -1.19
C VAL A 33 2.37 12.03 -1.62
N PRO A 34 1.70 12.82 -2.48
CA PRO A 34 0.39 12.45 -3.00
C PRO A 34 0.43 11.07 -3.66
N LEU A 35 -0.71 10.40 -3.73
CA LEU A 35 -0.80 9.08 -4.35
C LEU A 35 -1.47 9.19 -5.72
N THR A 36 -0.94 8.44 -6.69
CA THR A 36 -1.65 8.08 -7.90
C THR A 36 -2.41 6.77 -7.65
N THR A 37 -3.70 6.76 -7.96
CA THR A 37 -4.56 5.56 -7.88
C THR A 37 -4.93 5.08 -9.27
N ILE A 38 -4.81 3.77 -9.49
CA ILE A 38 -5.16 3.11 -10.75
C ILE A 38 -6.25 2.09 -10.46
N VAL A 39 -7.28 2.09 -11.32
CA VAL A 39 -8.33 1.07 -11.32
C VAL A 39 -8.14 0.18 -12.54
N MET A 40 -8.09 -1.12 -12.31
CA MET A 40 -7.92 -2.16 -13.32
C MET A 40 -9.09 -3.14 -13.24
N MET A 41 -9.42 -3.77 -14.36
CA MET A 41 -10.44 -4.80 -14.43
C MET A 41 -9.97 -6.01 -15.23
N THR A 42 -10.39 -7.20 -14.79
CA THR A 42 -10.19 -8.47 -15.48
C THR A 42 -11.42 -9.35 -15.31
N ASN A 43 -11.54 -10.39 -16.12
CA ASN A 43 -12.52 -11.46 -15.89
C ASN A 43 -11.81 -12.69 -15.31
N LEU A 44 -12.53 -13.52 -14.58
CA LEU A 44 -12.12 -14.87 -14.25
C LEU A 44 -12.66 -15.86 -15.28
N VAL A 45 -12.10 -17.06 -15.31
CA VAL A 45 -12.77 -18.22 -15.94
C VAL A 45 -14.15 -18.36 -15.27
N PRO A 46 -15.26 -18.45 -16.03
CA PRO A 46 -16.60 -18.40 -15.48
C PRO A 46 -17.00 -19.73 -14.82
N ASP A 47 -16.45 -19.97 -13.63
CA ASP A 47 -16.60 -21.18 -12.82
C ASP A 47 -16.62 -20.79 -11.34
N SER A 48 -17.65 -21.22 -10.59
CA SER A 48 -17.79 -20.88 -9.17
C SER A 48 -16.63 -21.41 -8.32
N ALA A 49 -16.01 -22.53 -8.67
CA ALA A 49 -14.84 -23.04 -7.98
C ALA A 49 -13.64 -22.10 -8.17
N VAL A 50 -13.48 -21.52 -9.37
CA VAL A 50 -12.43 -20.52 -9.64
C VAL A 50 -12.67 -19.25 -8.82
N TYR A 51 -13.91 -18.84 -8.68
CA TYR A 51 -14.27 -17.67 -7.87
C TYR A 51 -13.89 -17.87 -6.39
N HIS A 52 -14.30 -19.00 -5.80
CA HIS A 52 -13.95 -19.32 -4.42
C HIS A 52 -12.45 -19.47 -4.20
N PHE A 53 -11.75 -20.05 -5.18
CA PHE A 53 -10.29 -20.16 -5.13
C PHE A 53 -9.61 -18.79 -5.19
N TYR A 54 -10.06 -17.90 -6.07
CA TYR A 54 -9.55 -16.53 -6.18
C TYR A 54 -9.75 -15.75 -4.88
N ASP A 55 -10.96 -15.82 -4.30
CA ASP A 55 -11.31 -15.15 -3.04
C ASP A 55 -10.48 -15.69 -1.87
N SER A 56 -10.29 -17.01 -1.79
CA SER A 56 -9.45 -17.65 -0.77
C SER A 56 -8.01 -17.15 -0.85
N LEU A 57 -7.42 -17.13 -2.04
CA LEU A 57 -6.03 -16.68 -2.25
C LEU A 57 -5.83 -15.18 -1.94
N HIS A 58 -6.83 -14.33 -2.16
CA HIS A 58 -6.71 -12.89 -1.88
C HIS A 58 -7.24 -12.49 -0.49
N SER A 59 -7.66 -13.47 0.33
CA SER A 59 -8.01 -13.23 1.73
C SER A 59 -6.77 -12.86 2.56
N SER A 60 -6.97 -12.21 3.70
CA SER A 60 -5.88 -11.81 4.62
C SER A 60 -5.04 -13.00 5.13
N THR A 61 -5.62 -14.20 5.18
CA THR A 61 -4.95 -15.44 5.60
C THR A 61 -4.42 -16.27 4.42
N GLY A 62 -4.97 -16.08 3.22
CA GLY A 62 -4.61 -16.87 2.04
C GLY A 62 -3.53 -16.24 1.17
N VAL A 63 -3.38 -14.92 1.20
CA VAL A 63 -2.36 -14.23 0.41
C VAL A 63 -0.95 -14.66 0.85
N TRP A 64 -0.11 -15.02 -0.12
CA TRP A 64 1.22 -15.55 0.19
C TRP A 64 2.12 -14.44 0.78
N PRO A 65 2.97 -14.76 1.78
CA PRO A 65 3.91 -13.79 2.34
C PRO A 65 4.82 -13.13 1.30
N ALA A 66 5.21 -13.87 0.26
CA ALA A 66 6.00 -13.37 -0.86
C ALA A 66 5.30 -12.21 -1.62
N ILE A 67 3.98 -12.28 -1.77
CA ILE A 67 3.19 -11.24 -2.45
C ILE A 67 3.08 -9.99 -1.59
N LYS A 68 2.90 -10.16 -0.27
CA LYS A 68 2.96 -9.04 0.67
C LYS A 68 4.32 -8.34 0.60
N LYS A 69 5.41 -9.09 0.63
CA LYS A 69 6.78 -8.56 0.48
C LYS A 69 6.97 -7.83 -0.86
N ALA A 70 6.46 -8.39 -1.95
CA ALA A 70 6.52 -7.77 -3.28
C ALA A 70 5.76 -6.43 -3.35
N ASN A 71 4.57 -6.35 -2.74
CA ASN A 71 3.82 -5.10 -2.62
C ASN A 71 4.62 -4.04 -1.84
N GLU A 72 5.21 -4.42 -0.71
CA GLU A 72 6.02 -3.51 0.12
C GLU A 72 7.26 -3.00 -0.64
N MET A 73 8.00 -3.90 -1.29
CA MET A 73 9.22 -3.56 -2.03
C MET A 73 8.96 -2.71 -3.27
N SER A 74 7.86 -2.95 -3.98
CA SER A 74 7.47 -2.19 -5.17
C SER A 74 6.96 -0.79 -4.85
N GLY A 75 6.66 -0.50 -3.58
CA GLY A 75 6.19 0.81 -3.15
C GLY A 75 4.68 1.02 -3.31
N ILE A 76 3.91 -0.05 -3.55
CA ILE A 76 2.44 -0.01 -3.46
C ILE A 76 2.04 0.42 -2.05
N LYS A 77 1.09 1.36 -1.96
CA LYS A 77 0.61 1.95 -0.70
C LYS A 77 -0.74 1.43 -0.26
N ASP A 78 -1.62 1.20 -1.22
CA ASP A 78 -2.93 0.61 -0.97
C ASP A 78 -3.30 -0.30 -2.13
N ILE A 79 -4.01 -1.38 -1.84
CA ILE A 79 -4.56 -2.29 -2.85
C ILE A 79 -5.89 -2.85 -2.34
N LYS A 80 -6.93 -2.69 -3.15
CA LYS A 80 -8.27 -3.20 -2.89
C LYS A 80 -8.72 -4.00 -4.10
N ILE A 81 -9.28 -5.18 -3.86
CA ILE A 81 -9.82 -6.05 -4.89
C ILE A 81 -11.29 -6.29 -4.58
N TYR A 82 -12.13 -6.07 -5.59
CA TYR A 82 -13.57 -6.27 -5.55
C TYR A 82 -13.93 -7.32 -6.59
N ARG A 83 -14.80 -8.27 -6.24
CA ARG A 83 -15.28 -9.28 -7.18
C ARG A 83 -16.80 -9.34 -7.19
N PHE A 84 -17.38 -9.41 -8.38
CA PHE A 84 -18.78 -9.74 -8.61
C PHE A 84 -18.84 -10.77 -9.74
N GLU A 85 -19.26 -12.01 -9.43
CA GLU A 85 -19.20 -13.13 -10.38
C GLU A 85 -17.79 -13.28 -11.00
N ASP A 86 -17.69 -13.39 -12.31
CA ASP A 86 -16.40 -13.45 -13.01
C ASP A 86 -15.69 -12.09 -13.07
N LYS A 87 -16.31 -10.98 -12.67
CA LYS A 87 -15.72 -9.64 -12.80
C LYS A 87 -14.87 -9.30 -11.58
N VAL A 88 -13.61 -8.96 -11.82
CA VAL A 88 -12.69 -8.51 -10.77
C VAL A 88 -12.23 -7.09 -11.09
N VAL A 89 -12.36 -6.21 -10.11
CA VAL A 89 -11.84 -4.84 -10.13
C VAL A 89 -10.74 -4.73 -9.08
N MET A 90 -9.59 -4.19 -9.46
CA MET A 90 -8.49 -3.89 -8.55
C MET A 90 -8.22 -2.39 -8.57
N GLU A 91 -8.28 -1.77 -7.40
CA GLU A 91 -7.78 -0.42 -7.16
C GLU A 91 -6.43 -0.54 -6.45
N TYR A 92 -5.39 0.13 -6.94
CA TYR A 92 -4.13 0.22 -6.21
C TYR A 92 -3.53 1.60 -6.33
N SER A 93 -2.80 2.01 -5.29
CA SER A 93 -2.22 3.34 -5.18
C SER A 93 -0.72 3.28 -4.91
N TYR A 94 0.02 4.23 -5.45
CA TYR A 94 1.46 4.38 -5.29
C TYR A 94 1.84 5.87 -5.28
N PRO A 95 3.04 6.25 -4.80
CA PRO A 95 3.45 7.65 -4.76
C PRO A 95 3.41 8.29 -6.15
N GLU A 96 2.87 9.50 -6.26
CA GLU A 96 2.85 10.27 -7.50
C GLU A 96 4.28 10.50 -8.02
N GLY A 97 4.46 10.39 -9.34
CA GLY A 97 5.77 10.49 -9.99
C GLY A 97 6.66 9.24 -9.87
N ALA A 98 6.15 8.13 -9.30
CA ALA A 98 6.90 6.88 -9.25
C ALA A 98 7.19 6.32 -10.66
N ASP A 99 8.39 5.74 -10.82
CA ASP A 99 8.79 5.01 -12.01
C ASP A 99 8.16 3.61 -12.01
N LEU A 100 7.11 3.42 -12.81
CA LEU A 100 6.36 2.17 -12.88
C LEU A 100 7.23 0.98 -13.34
N ALA A 101 8.18 1.19 -14.24
CA ALA A 101 9.05 0.11 -14.71
C ALA A 101 9.97 -0.37 -13.58
N LYS A 102 10.47 0.56 -12.77
CA LYS A 102 11.23 0.23 -11.56
C LYS A 102 10.35 -0.47 -10.52
N MET A 103 9.13 -0.01 -10.30
CA MET A 103 8.19 -0.64 -9.37
C MET A 103 7.90 -2.10 -9.78
N ASP A 104 7.59 -2.34 -11.04
CA ASP A 104 7.34 -3.68 -11.58
C ASP A 104 8.58 -4.59 -11.43
N SER A 105 9.78 -4.06 -11.72
CA SER A 105 11.03 -4.79 -11.52
C SER A 105 11.25 -5.17 -10.05
N LEU A 106 10.97 -4.26 -9.11
CA LEU A 106 11.07 -4.53 -7.67
C LEU A 106 10.04 -5.57 -7.22
N TYR A 107 8.81 -5.48 -7.71
CA TYR A 107 7.77 -6.48 -7.45
C TYR A 107 8.20 -7.88 -7.89
N LEU A 108 8.63 -8.03 -9.15
CA LEU A 108 8.98 -9.32 -9.75
C LEU A 108 10.25 -9.93 -9.15
N SER A 109 11.17 -9.10 -8.66
CA SER A 109 12.44 -9.55 -8.05
C SER A 109 12.35 -9.87 -6.55
N ALA A 110 11.21 -9.61 -5.91
CA ALA A 110 11.08 -9.74 -4.46
C ALA A 110 11.23 -11.19 -3.95
N ASP A 111 10.74 -12.16 -4.73
CA ASP A 111 10.79 -13.60 -4.43
C ASP A 111 10.46 -14.43 -5.69
N THR A 112 11.06 -15.61 -5.84
CA THR A 112 10.75 -16.52 -6.97
C THR A 112 9.30 -16.99 -6.97
N SER A 113 8.66 -17.05 -5.80
CA SER A 113 7.24 -17.40 -5.64
C SER A 113 6.30 -16.40 -6.31
N VAL A 114 6.73 -15.14 -6.50
CA VAL A 114 5.94 -14.13 -7.23
C VAL A 114 5.68 -14.58 -8.67
N LYS A 115 6.66 -15.21 -9.32
CA LYS A 115 6.50 -15.75 -10.68
C LYS A 115 5.47 -16.87 -10.72
N ILE A 116 5.49 -17.74 -9.72
CA ILE A 116 4.54 -18.87 -9.60
C ILE A 116 3.12 -18.34 -9.37
N TRP A 117 2.97 -17.37 -8.47
CA TRP A 117 1.71 -16.68 -8.23
C TRP A 117 1.16 -16.04 -9.51
N ASN A 118 1.98 -15.27 -10.23
CA ASN A 118 1.58 -14.61 -11.47
C ASN A 118 1.14 -15.61 -12.55
N GLN A 119 1.85 -16.73 -12.67
CA GLN A 119 1.47 -17.80 -13.59
C GLN A 119 0.12 -18.44 -13.20
N MET A 120 -0.08 -18.74 -11.92
CA MET A 120 -1.34 -19.28 -11.40
C MET A 120 -2.50 -18.31 -11.65
N MET A 121 -2.33 -17.03 -11.33
CA MET A 121 -3.35 -16.00 -11.57
C MET A 121 -3.67 -15.85 -13.06
N SER A 122 -2.66 -15.86 -13.93
CA SER A 122 -2.84 -15.76 -15.38
C SER A 122 -3.68 -16.91 -15.96
N ASN A 123 -3.61 -18.11 -15.36
CA ASN A 123 -4.38 -19.27 -15.80
C ASN A 123 -5.88 -19.15 -15.49
N ILE A 124 -6.22 -18.50 -14.37
CA ILE A 124 -7.61 -18.32 -13.94
C ILE A 124 -8.21 -16.97 -14.36
N GLN A 125 -7.39 -16.03 -14.80
CA GLN A 125 -7.80 -14.72 -15.32
C GLN A 125 -7.96 -14.72 -16.85
N ARG A 126 -8.82 -13.84 -17.34
CA ARG A 126 -9.20 -13.65 -18.74
C ARG A 126 -9.22 -12.15 -19.05
N SER A 127 -8.78 -11.82 -20.26
CA SER A 127 -8.94 -10.47 -20.80
C SER A 127 -10.42 -10.10 -20.90
N LEU A 128 -10.72 -8.80 -20.87
CA LEU A 128 -12.07 -8.33 -21.16
C LEU A 128 -12.46 -8.63 -22.63
N PRO A 129 -13.76 -8.69 -22.95
CA PRO A 129 -14.20 -8.77 -24.34
C PRO A 129 -13.70 -7.57 -25.15
N GLY A 130 -13.15 -7.81 -26.35
CA GLY A 130 -12.74 -6.74 -27.27
C GLY A 130 -11.40 -6.06 -26.98
N VAL A 131 -10.63 -6.55 -26.00
CA VAL A 131 -9.25 -6.07 -25.75
C VAL A 131 -8.21 -7.12 -26.15
N ASP A 132 -6.95 -6.68 -26.24
CA ASP A 132 -5.79 -7.55 -26.48
C ASP A 132 -5.72 -8.68 -25.43
N SER A 133 -5.91 -9.92 -25.88
CA SER A 133 -5.96 -11.11 -25.03
C SER A 133 -4.61 -11.51 -24.43
N THR A 134 -3.50 -10.93 -24.89
CA THR A 134 -2.18 -11.12 -24.26
C THR A 134 -2.10 -10.43 -22.90
N LYS A 135 -2.96 -9.44 -22.65
CA LYS A 135 -3.07 -8.72 -21.38
C LYS A 135 -4.32 -9.17 -20.63
N LYS A 136 -4.15 -9.63 -19.39
CA LYS A 136 -5.28 -10.08 -18.56
C LYS A 136 -6.04 -8.91 -17.94
N TRP A 137 -5.32 -7.86 -17.56
CA TRP A 137 -5.85 -6.68 -16.89
C TRP A 137 -5.99 -5.52 -17.87
N SER A 138 -7.11 -4.83 -17.80
CA SER A 138 -7.39 -3.60 -18.55
C SER A 138 -7.50 -2.42 -17.59
N LYS A 139 -6.82 -1.32 -17.88
CA LYS A 139 -6.96 -0.09 -17.11
C LYS A 139 -8.33 0.54 -17.39
N MET A 140 -9.02 0.93 -16.32
CA MET A 140 -10.29 1.64 -16.38
C MET A 140 -10.05 3.14 -16.54
N ASN A 141 -10.96 3.82 -17.24
CA ASN A 141 -10.95 5.27 -17.34
C ASN A 141 -11.70 5.87 -16.15
N LEU A 142 -11.07 6.79 -15.43
CA LEU A 142 -11.75 7.63 -14.46
C LEU A 142 -12.61 8.64 -15.22
N ILE A 143 -13.93 8.58 -15.04
CA ILE A 143 -14.88 9.49 -15.70
C ILE A 143 -15.53 10.49 -14.74
N HIS A 144 -15.41 10.24 -13.43
CA HIS A 144 -15.98 11.08 -12.40
C HIS A 144 -15.20 10.92 -11.09
N HIS A 145 -14.77 12.03 -10.52
CA HIS A 145 -14.15 12.06 -9.20
C HIS A 145 -14.65 13.30 -8.46
N TYR A 146 -15.36 13.09 -7.36
CA TYR A 146 -15.79 14.15 -6.46
C TYR A 146 -15.11 13.98 -5.10
N SER A 147 -14.51 15.05 -4.59
CA SER A 147 -13.91 15.06 -3.26
C SER A 147 -14.02 16.45 -2.65
N ASN A 148 -14.51 16.52 -1.41
CA ASN A 148 -14.57 17.74 -0.61
C ASN A 148 -15.17 18.95 -1.35
N GLY A 149 -16.29 18.77 -2.04
CA GLY A 149 -16.98 19.85 -2.76
C GLY A 149 -16.44 20.13 -4.17
N ASN A 150 -15.41 19.42 -4.62
CA ASN A 150 -14.74 19.66 -5.90
C ASN A 150 -14.85 18.46 -6.84
N TYR A 151 -15.04 18.73 -8.12
CA TYR A 151 -14.86 17.74 -9.18
C TYR A 151 -13.40 17.74 -9.62
N LEU A 152 -12.72 16.62 -9.37
CA LEU A 152 -11.32 16.42 -9.68
C LEU A 152 -11.17 15.80 -11.08
N LYS A 153 -10.06 16.11 -11.74
CA LYS A 153 -9.71 15.56 -13.05
C LYS A 153 -8.88 14.28 -12.89
#